data_AF-A0A9E4JBX7-F1
#
_entry.id   AF-A0A9E4JBX7-F1
#
_cell.length_a   1.000
_cell.length_b   1.000
_cell.length_c   1.000
_cell.angle_alpha   90.00
_cell.angle_beta   90.00
_cell.angle_gamma   90.00
#
_symmetry.space_group_name_H-M   'P 1'
#
loop_
_entity.id
_entity.type
_entity.pdbx_description
1 polymer ?
#
loop_
_entity_poly.entity_id
_entity_poly.type
_entity_poly.pdbx_seq_one_letter_code
_entity_poly.pdbx_strand_id
1 'polypeptide(L)'
;MATSSSSIGKTFIRPLIVEFKRWLDAVSPTLLPSEPLAVAIRYYKNHHDALFRFVDDPLVPIDNSPTEREFQNVAKLRLNMLFAGSTEGAHRACVLLGIIATCRAQGVAAQAYLAWAFERLGTHRDVFGLPLDALTPAAFKKTLG
;
A
#
# COMPACT_ATOMS: atom_id res chain seq x y z
N MET A 1 6.83 -13.83 20.52
CA MET A 1 8.27 -13.68 20.20
C MET A 1 8.48 -12.52 19.22
N ALA A 2 8.01 -11.31 19.57
CA ALA A 2 7.91 -10.15 18.65
C ALA A 2 8.47 -8.84 19.24
N THR A 3 9.37 -8.93 20.22
CA THR A 3 9.96 -7.76 20.90
C THR A 3 11.36 -7.40 20.39
N SER A 4 12.00 -8.22 19.57
CA SER A 4 13.41 -8.05 19.17
C SER A 4 13.62 -7.14 17.95
N SER A 5 12.60 -6.92 17.10
CA SER A 5 12.78 -6.15 15.85
C SER A 5 12.69 -4.64 16.06
N SER A 6 11.90 -4.18 17.04
CA SER A 6 11.73 -2.73 17.33
C SER A 6 12.99 -2.09 17.94
N SER A 7 13.79 -2.87 18.68
CA SER A 7 15.02 -2.37 19.32
C SER A 7 16.14 -2.12 18.31
N ILE A 8 16.24 -2.91 17.24
CA ILE A 8 17.33 -2.79 16.25
C ILE A 8 17.25 -1.45 15.50
N GLY A 9 16.06 -1.06 15.04
CA GLY A 9 15.86 0.20 14.33
C GLY A 9 16.26 1.40 15.19
N LYS A 10 15.81 1.44 16.44
CA LYS A 10 16.08 2.56 17.35
C LYS A 10 17.54 2.62 17.79
N THR A 11 18.18 1.47 18.03
CA THR A 11 19.55 1.41 18.56
C THR A 11 20.61 1.61 17.47
N PHE A 12 20.43 1.05 16.28
CA PHE A 12 21.47 1.06 15.24
C PHE A 12 21.17 2.02 14.09
N ILE A 13 19.91 2.13 13.66
CA ILE A 13 19.56 2.90 12.46
C ILE A 13 19.38 4.38 12.79
N ARG A 14 18.80 4.72 13.96
CA ARG A 14 18.60 6.13 14.36
C ARG A 14 19.89 6.95 14.42
N PRO A 15 21.01 6.47 15.00
CA PRO A 15 22.27 7.22 14.96
C PRO A 15 22.75 7.51 13.54
N LEU A 16 22.63 6.53 12.62
CA LEU A 16 23.00 6.68 11.22
C LEU A 16 22.14 7.72 10.50
N ILE A 17 20.84 7.77 10.78
CA ILE A 17 19.93 8.79 10.21
C ILE A 17 20.34 10.18 10.69
N VAL A 18 20.70 10.34 11.96
CA VAL A 18 21.17 11.62 12.51
C VAL A 18 22.48 12.05 11.84
N GLU A 19 23.42 11.13 11.68
CA GLU A 19 24.68 11.39 10.98
C GLU A 19 24.46 11.75 9.51
N PHE A 20 23.61 10.99 8.82
CA PHE A 20 23.23 11.26 7.44
C PHE A 20 22.59 12.64 7.29
N LYS A 21 21.69 13.02 8.19
CA LYS A 21 21.09 14.36 8.20
C LYS A 21 22.12 15.47 8.37
N ARG A 22 23.08 15.30 9.29
CA ARG A 22 24.19 16.26 9.48
C ARG A 22 25.03 16.38 8.20
N TRP A 23 25.31 15.27 7.54
CA TRP A 23 26.02 15.26 6.27
C TRP A 23 25.23 15.99 5.17
N LEU A 24 23.93 15.72 5.04
CA LEU A 24 23.04 16.41 4.10
C LEU A 24 23.05 17.93 4.34
N ASP A 25 23.01 18.37 5.60
CA ASP A 25 23.02 19.79 5.96
C ASP A 25 24.37 20.47 5.70
N ALA A 26 25.48 19.75 5.87
CA ALA A 26 26.81 20.26 5.58
C ALA A 26 27.10 20.38 4.07
N VAL A 27 26.60 19.44 3.26
CA VAL A 27 26.82 19.41 1.81
C VAL A 27 25.82 20.30 1.06
N SER A 28 24.58 20.43 1.54
CA SER A 28 23.55 21.25 0.88
C SER A 28 23.97 22.67 0.46
N PRO A 29 24.72 23.47 1.26
CA PRO A 29 25.11 24.82 0.87
C PRO A 29 26.27 24.86 -0.13
N THR A 30 26.97 23.76 -0.37
CA THR A 30 28.11 23.71 -1.30
C THR A 30 27.70 23.40 -2.73
N LEU A 31 26.42 23.12 -2.98
CA LEU A 31 25.90 22.68 -4.27
C LEU A 31 25.02 23.74 -4.91
N LEU A 32 25.06 23.82 -6.24
CA LEU A 32 24.10 24.61 -6.99
C LEU A 32 22.72 23.91 -6.98
N PRO A 33 21.59 24.67 -6.96
CA PRO A 33 20.25 24.07 -6.92
C PRO A 33 19.91 23.13 -8.08
N SER A 34 20.57 23.30 -9.22
CA SER A 34 20.41 22.49 -10.43
C SER A 34 21.20 21.18 -10.40
N GLU A 35 22.10 21.00 -9.44
CA GLU A 35 22.88 19.77 -9.35
C GLU A 35 21.98 18.57 -8.97
N PRO A 36 22.18 17.40 -9.59
CA PRO A 36 21.41 16.20 -9.26
C PRO A 36 21.45 15.84 -7.77
N LEU A 37 22.60 16.05 -7.13
CA LEU A 37 22.75 15.81 -5.69
C LEU A 37 21.91 16.80 -4.87
N ALA A 38 21.86 18.09 -5.24
CA ALA A 38 21.02 19.07 -4.55
C ALA A 38 19.51 18.72 -4.65
N VAL A 39 19.08 18.14 -5.78
CA VAL A 39 17.72 17.60 -5.95
C VAL A 39 17.47 16.45 -4.99
N ALA A 40 18.40 15.49 -4.90
CA ALA A 40 18.29 14.35 -4.00
C ALA A 40 18.26 14.79 -2.52
N ILE A 41 19.17 15.69 -2.11
CA ILE A 41 19.20 16.23 -0.74
C ILE A 41 17.86 16.88 -0.38
N ARG A 42 17.30 17.69 -1.28
CA ARG A 42 15.99 18.33 -1.08
C ARG A 42 14.88 17.30 -0.93
N TYR A 43 14.90 16.22 -1.72
CA TYR A 43 13.95 15.12 -1.57
C TYR A 43 14.04 14.48 -0.18
N TYR A 44 15.24 14.10 0.28
CA TYR A 44 15.42 13.53 1.62
C TYR A 44 14.98 14.49 2.74
N LYS A 45 15.24 15.79 2.59
CA LYS A 45 14.80 16.81 3.57
C LYS A 45 13.28 16.94 3.61
N ASN A 46 12.63 16.99 2.46
CA ASN A 46 11.17 17.14 2.36
C ASN A 46 10.41 15.91 2.86
N HIS A 47 11.01 14.72 2.77
CA HIS A 47 10.35 13.45 3.08
C HIS A 47 10.95 12.71 4.28
N HIS A 48 11.81 13.35 5.07
CA HIS A 48 12.54 12.75 6.19
C HIS A 48 11.64 11.90 7.10
N ASP A 49 10.54 12.48 7.60
CA ASP A 49 9.69 11.82 8.58
C ASP A 49 8.88 10.64 8.01
N ALA A 50 8.69 10.61 6.69
CA ALA A 50 8.04 9.52 5.99
C ALA A 50 9.05 8.40 5.69
N LEU A 51 10.22 8.75 5.14
CA LEU A 51 11.27 7.80 4.76
C LEU A 51 11.81 7.00 5.96
N PHE A 52 11.86 7.62 7.15
CA PHE A 52 12.40 6.97 8.35
C PHE A 52 11.33 6.49 9.33
N ARG A 53 10.05 6.47 8.95
CA ARG A 53 8.94 6.07 9.83
C ARG A 53 9.08 4.64 10.38
N PHE A 54 9.62 3.73 9.59
CA PHE A 54 9.85 2.32 9.96
C PHE A 54 10.76 2.16 11.19
N VAL A 55 11.55 3.18 11.54
CA VAL A 55 12.42 3.17 12.73
C VAL A 55 11.60 3.30 14.02
N ASP A 56 10.46 3.98 13.94
CA ASP A 56 9.54 4.19 15.06
C ASP A 56 8.48 3.10 15.15
N ASP A 57 7.99 2.63 14.00
CA ASP A 57 6.93 1.64 13.88
C ASP A 57 7.42 0.37 13.15
N PRO A 58 7.56 -0.77 13.86
CA PRO A 58 8.00 -2.03 13.26
C PRO A 58 6.99 -2.65 12.30
N LEU A 59 5.74 -2.18 12.27
CA LEU A 59 4.73 -2.65 11.31
C LEU A 59 4.88 -2.00 9.93
N VAL A 60 5.60 -0.87 9.86
CA VAL A 60 5.87 -0.19 8.61
C VAL A 60 7.13 -0.82 7.98
N PRO A 61 7.04 -1.42 6.78
CA PRO A 61 8.21 -1.97 6.10
C PRO A 61 9.16 -0.85 5.66
N ILE A 62 10.45 -1.18 5.55
CA ILE A 62 11.49 -0.25 5.09
C ILE A 62 11.32 0.14 3.62
N ASP A 63 10.78 -0.77 2.81
CA ASP A 63 10.56 -0.58 1.39
C ASP A 63 9.08 -0.76 1.02
N ASN A 64 8.71 -0.17 -0.11
CA ASN A 64 7.39 -0.24 -0.70
C ASN A 64 7.28 -1.36 -1.76
N SER A 65 8.24 -2.29 -1.83
CA SER A 65 8.28 -3.32 -2.89
C SER A 65 6.98 -4.11 -3.01
N PRO A 66 6.29 -4.50 -1.91
CA PRO A 66 4.99 -5.17 -2.02
C PRO A 66 3.95 -4.31 -2.74
N THR A 67 3.89 -3.02 -2.41
CA THR A 67 2.99 -2.05 -3.04
C THR A 67 3.34 -1.85 -4.51
N GLU A 68 4.62 -1.69 -4.85
CA GLU A 68 5.07 -1.54 -6.24
C GLU A 68 4.73 -2.78 -7.09
N ARG A 69 4.92 -3.98 -6.55
CA ARG A 69 4.53 -5.24 -7.22
C ARG A 69 3.04 -5.27 -7.54
N GLU A 70 2.19 -4.81 -6.63
CA GLU A 70 0.76 -4.70 -6.90
C GLU A 70 0.44 -3.64 -7.97
N PHE A 71 1.11 -2.48 -7.94
CA PHE A 71 0.95 -1.46 -8.98
C PHE A 71 1.42 -1.93 -10.35
N GLN A 72 2.45 -2.76 -10.42
CA GLN A 72 2.89 -3.38 -11.69
C GLN A 72 1.79 -4.22 -12.32
N ASN A 73 0.97 -4.92 -11.52
CA ASN A 73 -0.17 -5.67 -12.05
C ASN A 73 -1.18 -4.73 -12.72
N VAL A 74 -1.46 -3.58 -12.12
CA VAL A 74 -2.34 -2.55 -12.70
C VAL A 74 -1.75 -1.95 -13.97
N ALA A 75 -0.44 -1.64 -13.96
CA ALA A 75 0.25 -1.09 -15.12
C ALA A 75 0.22 -2.05 -16.33
N LYS A 76 0.40 -3.36 -16.10
CA LYS A 76 0.25 -4.39 -17.13
C LYS A 76 -1.20 -4.52 -17.59
N LEU A 77 -2.15 -4.49 -16.64
CA LEU A 77 -3.57 -4.59 -16.95
C LEU A 77 -4.06 -3.41 -17.80
N ARG A 78 -3.50 -2.21 -17.64
CA ARG A 78 -3.81 -1.05 -18.49
C ARG A 78 -3.63 -1.33 -19.98
N LEU A 79 -2.64 -2.13 -20.36
CA LEU A 79 -2.42 -2.50 -21.76
C LEU A 79 -3.51 -3.44 -22.30
N ASN A 80 -4.19 -4.17 -21.41
CA ASN A 80 -5.27 -5.12 -21.73
C ASN A 80 -6.67 -4.55 -21.48
N MET A 81 -6.78 -3.35 -20.90
CA MET A 81 -8.05 -2.68 -20.61
C MET A 81 -8.51 -1.88 -21.84
N LEU A 82 -9.09 -2.58 -22.80
CA LEU A 82 -9.54 -2.02 -24.08
C LEU A 82 -10.65 -0.95 -23.98
N PHE A 83 -11.27 -0.76 -22.80
CA PHE A 83 -12.49 0.06 -22.66
C PHE A 83 -12.49 1.05 -21.48
N ALA A 84 -11.34 1.29 -20.82
CA ALA A 84 -11.25 2.30 -19.77
C ALA A 84 -11.07 3.71 -20.37
N GLY A 85 -12.13 4.24 -21.02
CA GLY A 85 -12.08 5.50 -21.78
C GLY A 85 -12.55 6.75 -21.01
N SER A 86 -13.01 6.62 -19.77
CA SER A 86 -13.52 7.75 -18.97
C SER A 86 -13.04 7.70 -17.52
N THR A 87 -13.00 8.85 -16.85
CA THR A 87 -12.66 8.97 -15.42
C THR A 87 -13.54 8.08 -14.55
N GLU A 88 -14.84 8.03 -14.86
CA GLU A 88 -15.81 7.20 -14.15
C GLU A 88 -15.55 5.70 -14.37
N GLY A 89 -15.21 5.30 -15.60
CA GLY A 89 -14.81 3.92 -15.90
C GLY A 89 -13.52 3.53 -15.16
N ALA A 90 -12.55 4.44 -15.08
CA ALA A 90 -11.32 4.25 -14.32
C ALA A 90 -11.60 4.10 -12.83
N HIS A 91 -12.50 4.90 -12.26
CA HIS A 91 -12.90 4.79 -10.86
C HIS A 91 -13.50 3.41 -10.55
N ARG A 92 -14.43 2.93 -11.38
CA ARG A 92 -15.03 1.60 -11.23
C ARG A 92 -14.01 0.48 -11.35
N ALA A 93 -13.08 0.59 -12.30
CA ALA A 93 -11.98 -0.35 -12.44
C ALA A 93 -11.10 -0.40 -11.18
N CYS A 94 -10.74 0.76 -10.61
CA CYS A 94 -9.99 0.84 -9.37
C CYS A 94 -10.72 0.18 -8.19
N VAL A 95 -12.04 0.38 -8.06
CA VAL A 95 -12.85 -0.28 -7.03
C VAL A 95 -12.80 -1.81 -7.17
N LEU A 96 -13.03 -2.33 -8.38
CA LEU A 96 -12.98 -3.77 -8.64
C LEU A 96 -11.58 -4.36 -8.39
N LEU A 97 -10.53 -3.67 -8.83
CA LEU A 97 -9.15 -4.10 -8.59
C LEU A 97 -8.79 -4.08 -7.10
N GLY A 98 -9.28 -3.09 -6.34
CA GLY A 98 -9.14 -3.05 -4.89
C GLY A 98 -9.82 -4.24 -4.20
N ILE A 99 -11.02 -4.62 -4.65
CA ILE A 99 -11.71 -5.81 -4.15
C ILE A 99 -10.89 -7.08 -4.44
N ILE A 100 -10.40 -7.23 -5.67
CA ILE A 100 -9.59 -8.38 -6.08
C ILE A 100 -8.28 -8.45 -5.28
N ALA A 101 -7.58 -7.32 -5.11
CA ALA A 101 -6.37 -7.23 -4.30
C ALA A 101 -6.64 -7.63 -2.85
N THR A 102 -7.77 -7.21 -2.28
CA THR A 102 -8.19 -7.59 -0.93
C THR A 102 -8.45 -9.10 -0.84
N CYS A 103 -9.11 -9.70 -1.84
CA CYS A 103 -9.33 -11.15 -1.88
C CYS A 103 -8.00 -11.92 -1.89
N ARG A 104 -7.04 -11.48 -2.70
CA ARG A 104 -5.68 -12.06 -2.74
C ARG A 104 -4.97 -11.94 -1.39
N ALA A 105 -5.01 -10.75 -0.77
CA ALA A 105 -4.41 -10.52 0.54
C ALA A 105 -5.03 -11.39 1.65
N GLN A 106 -6.33 -11.70 1.53
CA GLN A 106 -7.02 -12.62 2.45
C GLN A 106 -6.83 -14.10 2.09
N GLY A 107 -6.27 -14.42 0.92
CA GLY A 107 -6.08 -15.79 0.44
C GLY A 107 -7.37 -16.47 0.00
N VAL A 108 -8.36 -15.72 -0.48
CA VAL A 108 -9.65 -16.25 -0.95
C VAL A 108 -9.81 -16.07 -2.47
N ALA A 109 -10.53 -17.00 -3.10
CA ALA A 109 -10.83 -16.91 -4.52
C ALA A 109 -11.78 -15.74 -4.81
N ALA A 110 -11.33 -14.75 -5.59
CA ALA A 110 -12.10 -13.54 -5.87
C ALA A 110 -13.45 -13.82 -6.54
N GLN A 111 -13.50 -14.79 -7.47
CA GLN A 111 -14.74 -15.17 -8.14
C GLN A 111 -15.76 -15.77 -7.14
N ALA A 112 -15.31 -16.64 -6.24
CA ALA A 112 -16.18 -17.24 -5.23
C ALA A 112 -16.71 -16.18 -4.26
N TYR A 113 -15.86 -15.27 -3.82
CA TYR A 113 -16.26 -14.13 -2.99
C TYR A 113 -17.29 -13.25 -3.70
N LEU A 114 -17.05 -12.85 -4.96
CA LEU A 114 -17.98 -11.99 -5.70
C LEU A 114 -19.33 -12.67 -5.92
N ALA A 115 -19.36 -13.97 -6.25
CA ALA A 115 -20.60 -14.72 -6.36
C ALA A 115 -21.37 -14.74 -5.03
N TRP A 116 -20.68 -15.05 -3.94
CA TRP A 116 -21.25 -15.05 -2.58
C TRP A 116 -21.78 -13.68 -2.16
N ALA A 117 -21.04 -12.61 -2.46
CA ALA A 117 -21.41 -11.24 -2.13
C ALA A 117 -22.60 -10.76 -2.97
N PHE A 118 -22.61 -11.01 -4.29
CA PHE A 118 -23.70 -10.59 -5.17
C PHE A 118 -25.01 -11.31 -4.90
N GLU A 119 -24.97 -12.58 -4.51
CA GLU A 119 -26.17 -13.31 -4.05
C GLU A 119 -26.81 -12.60 -2.85
N ARG A 120 -25.98 -12.10 -1.92
CA ARG A 120 -26.42 -11.48 -0.65
C ARG A 120 -26.76 -10.00 -0.74
N LEU A 121 -26.07 -9.24 -1.59
CA LEU A 121 -26.28 -7.80 -1.76
C LEU A 121 -27.22 -7.45 -2.92
N GLY A 122 -27.26 -8.29 -3.94
CA GLY A 122 -28.05 -8.08 -5.15
C GLY A 122 -29.44 -8.68 -5.00
N THR A 123 -29.61 -9.85 -5.62
CA THR A 123 -30.91 -10.50 -5.83
C THR A 123 -31.70 -10.76 -4.55
N HIS A 124 -31.02 -10.99 -3.42
CA HIS A 124 -31.66 -11.38 -2.16
C HIS A 124 -31.30 -10.45 -1.00
N ARG A 125 -31.03 -9.16 -1.27
CA ARG A 125 -30.62 -8.19 -0.24
C ARG A 125 -31.51 -8.20 0.99
N ASP A 126 -32.83 -8.18 0.79
CA ASP A 126 -33.81 -8.11 1.87
C ASP A 126 -33.96 -9.43 2.63
N VAL A 127 -33.51 -10.54 2.04
CA VAL A 127 -33.53 -11.87 2.67
C VAL A 127 -32.37 -12.01 3.65
N PHE A 128 -31.19 -11.51 3.29
CA PHE A 128 -29.98 -11.67 4.10
C PHE A 128 -29.79 -10.54 5.11
N GLY A 129 -30.17 -9.30 4.77
CA GLY A 129 -30.13 -8.16 5.69
C GLY A 129 -28.75 -7.88 6.31
N LEU A 130 -27.67 -8.30 5.65
CA LEU A 130 -26.33 -8.25 6.23
C LEU A 130 -25.77 -6.83 6.24
N PRO A 131 -25.10 -6.41 7.33
CA PRO A 131 -24.36 -5.16 7.36
C PRO A 131 -23.11 -5.26 6.46
N LEU A 132 -22.60 -4.10 6.02
CA LEU A 132 -21.53 -4.04 5.01
C LEU A 132 -20.20 -4.68 5.48
N ASP A 133 -19.90 -4.57 6.77
CA ASP A 133 -18.73 -5.20 7.40
C ASP A 133 -18.77 -6.73 7.35
N ALA A 134 -19.97 -7.31 7.39
CA ALA A 134 -20.21 -8.74 7.20
C ALA A 134 -20.09 -9.19 5.74
N LEU A 135 -19.91 -8.27 4.78
CA LEU A 135 -19.84 -8.55 3.34
C LEU A 135 -18.43 -8.36 2.76
N THR A 136 -17.40 -8.40 3.61
CA THR A 136 -16.00 -8.24 3.20
C THR A 136 -15.35 -9.57 2.81
N PRO A 137 -14.24 -9.59 2.04
CA PRO A 137 -13.50 -10.83 1.76
C PRO A 137 -13.02 -11.55 3.03
N ALA A 138 -12.73 -10.81 4.11
CA ALA A 138 -12.38 -11.38 5.41
C ALA A 138 -13.58 -12.05 6.09
N ALA A 139 -14.78 -11.46 6.00
CA ALA A 139 -16.01 -12.07 6.49
C ALA A 139 -16.35 -13.34 5.70
N PHE A 140 -16.25 -13.29 4.36
CA PHE A 140 -16.40 -14.47 3.50
C PHE A 140 -15.43 -15.58 3.88
N LYS A 141 -14.15 -15.26 4.13
CA LYS A 141 -13.16 -16.25 4.57
C LYS A 141 -13.63 -17.04 5.79
N LYS A 142 -14.23 -16.39 6.78
CA LYS A 142 -14.78 -17.03 7.99
C LYS A 142 -15.92 -18.01 7.70
N THR A 143 -16.60 -17.87 6.55
CA THR A 143 -17.67 -18.80 6.14
C THR A 143 -17.13 -20.10 5.54
N LEU A 144 -15.84 -20.16 5.20
CA LEU A 144 -15.22 -21.32 4.56
C LEU A 144 -14.68 -22.37 5.56
N GLY A 145 -14.75 -22.10 6.87
CA GLY A 145 -14.16 -22.90 7.95
C GLY A 145 -12.83 -22.33 8.42
#